data_AF-A0AAE3SCX8-F1
#
_entry.id   AF-A0AAE3SCX8-F1
#
_cell.length_a   1.000
_cell.length_b   1.000
_cell.length_c   1.000
_cell.angle_alpha   90.00
_cell.angle_beta   90.00
_cell.angle_gamma   90.00
#
_symmetry.space_group_name_H-M   'P 1'
#
loop_
_entity.id
_entity.type
_entity.pdbx_description
1 polymer ?
#
loop_
_entity_poly.entity_id
_entity_poly.type
_entity_poly.pdbx_seq_one_letter_code
_entity_poly.pdbx_strand_id
1 'polypeptide(L)'
;MLKEFKDFIAKGNVMDMAVGIIIGAAFTAIVGSLVADIINPIIGLFMGGVDFAGLSASVGDAVFTYGNFIMAIINFLVIAFVVFMLVRQVNKMKKA
;
A
#
# COMPACT_ATOMS: atom_id res chain seq x y z
N MET A 1 14.82 -35.52 -5.71
CA MET A 1 13.57 -34.72 -5.66
C MET A 1 13.17 -34.33 -4.24
N LEU A 2 12.44 -35.15 -3.44
CA LEU A 2 11.97 -34.72 -2.10
C LEU A 2 13.10 -34.42 -1.11
N LYS A 3 14.20 -35.18 -1.14
CA LYS A 3 15.38 -34.96 -0.30
C LYS A 3 16.15 -33.70 -0.71
N GLU A 4 16.39 -33.53 -2.01
CA GLU A 4 17.01 -32.32 -2.59
C GLU A 4 16.17 -31.06 -2.37
N PHE A 5 14.85 -31.17 -2.42
CA PHE A 5 13.93 -30.08 -2.10
C PHE A 5 14.02 -29.71 -0.62
N LYS A 6 14.01 -30.70 0.28
CA LYS A 6 14.22 -30.45 1.71
C LYS A 6 15.58 -29.78 1.98
N ASP A 7 16.65 -30.25 1.35
CA ASP A 7 18.00 -29.67 1.48
C ASP A 7 18.09 -28.26 0.87
N PHE A 8 17.28 -27.96 -0.16
CA PHE A 8 17.17 -26.63 -0.75
C PHE A 8 16.47 -25.62 0.16
N ILE A 9 15.33 -25.98 0.76
CA ILE A 9 14.61 -25.08 1.67
C ILE A 9 15.30 -24.98 3.04
N ALA A 10 16.04 -26.02 3.45
CA ALA A 10 16.87 -25.99 4.66
C ALA A 10 18.04 -24.99 4.57
N LYS A 11 18.31 -24.41 3.39
CA LYS A 11 19.21 -23.26 3.28
C LYS A 11 18.55 -22.07 4.00
N GLY A 12 19.07 -21.69 5.17
CA GLY A 12 18.53 -20.60 6.00
C GLY A 12 18.23 -19.31 5.23
N ASN A 13 19.08 -18.94 4.26
CA ASN A 13 18.87 -17.77 3.40
C ASN A 13 17.58 -17.82 2.55
N VAL A 14 17.10 -19.01 2.18
CA VAL A 14 15.86 -19.18 1.40
C VAL A 14 14.63 -19.06 2.30
N MET A 15 14.70 -19.61 3.51
CA MET A 15 13.60 -19.56 4.48
C MET A 15 13.37 -18.13 4.99
N ASP A 16 14.42 -17.43 5.41
CA ASP A 16 14.31 -16.06 5.92
C ASP A 16 13.82 -15.09 4.84
N MET A 17 14.29 -15.28 3.60
CA MET A 17 13.81 -14.52 2.44
C MET A 17 12.33 -14.81 2.15
N ALA A 18 11.91 -16.07 2.20
CA ALA A 18 10.51 -16.45 1.97
C ALA A 18 9.58 -15.84 3.02
N VAL A 19 9.97 -15.88 4.30
CA VAL A 19 9.21 -15.25 5.39
C VAL A 19 9.12 -13.74 5.18
N GLY A 20 10.24 -13.08 4.85
CA GLY A 20 10.26 -11.63 4.60
C GLY A 20 9.33 -11.20 3.47
N ILE A 21 9.28 -11.95 2.37
CA ILE A 21 8.40 -11.65 1.22
C ILE A 21 6.93 -11.87 1.57
N ILE A 22 6.60 -12.98 2.23
CA ILE A 22 5.22 -13.31 2.61
C ILE A 22 4.68 -12.28 3.60
N ILE A 23 5.45 -11.96 4.64
CA ILE A 23 5.08 -10.95 5.63
C ILE A 23 5.00 -9.57 4.99
N GLY A 24 5.92 -9.23 4.08
CA GLY A 24 5.89 -7.98 3.34
C GLY A 24 4.60 -7.82 2.52
N ALA A 25 4.23 -8.84 1.76
CA ALA A 25 3.00 -8.84 0.96
C ALA A 25 1.73 -8.72 1.84
N ALA A 26 1.67 -9.48 2.93
CA ALA A 26 0.55 -9.41 3.88
C ALA A 26 0.47 -8.02 4.55
N PHE A 27 1.61 -7.44 4.93
CA PHE A 27 1.66 -6.10 5.52
C PHE A 27 1.19 -5.03 4.54
N THR A 28 1.62 -5.09 3.28
CA THR A 28 1.12 -4.18 2.23
C THR A 28 -0.39 -4.28 2.06
N ALA A 29 -0.97 -5.49 2.11
CA ALA A 29 -2.42 -5.66 2.03
C ALA A 29 -3.17 -5.03 3.22
N ILE A 30 -2.65 -5.20 4.44
CA ILE A 30 -3.22 -4.59 5.66
C ILE A 30 -3.18 -3.05 5.56
N VAL A 31 -2.03 -2.49 5.16
CA VAL A 31 -1.88 -1.04 4.96
C VAL A 31 -2.82 -0.55 3.86
N GLY A 32 -2.92 -1.28 2.76
CA GLY A 32 -3.81 -0.96 1.65
C GLY A 32 -5.27 -0.88 2.08
N SER A 33 -5.75 -1.88 2.82
CA SER A 33 -7.12 -1.89 3.38
C SER A 33 -7.35 -0.76 4.37
N LEU A 34 -6.40 -0.48 5.27
CA LEU A 34 -6.50 0.66 6.19
C LEU A 34 -6.68 1.98 5.44
N VAL A 35 -5.96 2.18 4.33
CA VAL A 35 -6.13 3.40 3.54
C VAL A 35 -7.42 3.39 2.73
N ALA A 36 -7.68 2.34 1.97
CA ALA A 36 -8.83 2.27 1.07
C ALA A 36 -10.16 2.26 1.81
N ASP A 37 -10.25 1.54 2.93
CA ASP A 37 -11.51 1.24 3.61
C ASP A 37 -11.78 2.16 4.81
N ILE A 38 -10.74 2.75 5.40
CA ILE A 38 -10.89 3.63 6.58
C ILE A 38 -10.52 5.07 6.22
N ILE A 39 -9.31 5.30 5.71
CA ILE A 39 -8.81 6.67 5.51
C ILE A 39 -9.51 7.36 4.33
N ASN A 40 -9.66 6.71 3.19
CA ASN A 40 -10.28 7.30 1.99
C ASN A 40 -11.73 7.74 2.24
N PRO A 41 -12.61 6.94 2.88
CA PRO A 41 -13.94 7.40 3.27
C PRO A 41 -13.91 8.60 4.21
N ILE A 42 -12.98 8.62 5.17
CA ILE A 42 -12.83 9.74 6.11
C ILE A 42 -12.41 11.01 5.36
N ILE A 43 -11.40 10.93 4.50
CA ILE A 43 -10.96 12.07 3.66
C ILE A 43 -12.10 12.53 2.75
N GLY A 44 -12.83 11.60 2.14
CA GLY A 44 -13.99 11.88 1.29
C GLY A 44 -15.10 12.62 2.03
N LEU A 45 -15.38 12.24 3.28
CA LEU A 45 -16.35 12.94 4.13
C LEU A 45 -15.91 14.36 4.47
N PHE A 46 -14.63 14.57 4.82
CA PHE A 46 -14.12 15.89 5.19
C PHE A 46 -13.90 16.84 4.00
N MET A 47 -13.54 16.31 2.83
CA MET A 47 -13.38 17.10 1.62
C MET A 47 -14.70 17.32 0.87
N GLY A 48 -15.81 16.71 1.29
CA GLY A 48 -17.12 16.91 0.66
C GLY A 48 -17.33 16.11 -0.64
N GLY A 49 -16.72 14.93 -0.74
CA GLY A 49 -16.83 14.07 -1.92
C GLY A 49 -15.90 14.46 -3.08
N VAL A 50 -14.77 15.10 -2.79
CA VAL A 50 -13.79 15.50 -3.81
C VAL A 50 -13.15 14.26 -4.40
N ASP A 51 -13.72 13.79 -5.50
CA ASP A 51 -13.13 12.82 -6.40
C ASP A 51 -12.48 13.56 -7.57
N PHE A 52 -11.16 13.69 -7.52
CA PHE A 52 -10.42 14.28 -8.62
C PHE A 52 -10.39 13.37 -9.86
N ALA A 53 -10.83 12.10 -9.77
CA ALA A 53 -10.87 11.16 -10.90
C ALA A 53 -11.75 11.65 -12.07
N GLY A 54 -12.76 12.48 -11.79
CA GLY A 54 -13.62 13.08 -12.81
C GLY A 54 -12.94 14.15 -13.67
N LEU A 55 -11.75 14.64 -13.28
CA LEU A 55 -11.00 15.61 -14.05
C LEU A 55 -10.39 14.93 -15.29
N SER A 56 -11.02 15.19 -16.43
CA SER A 56 -10.57 14.73 -17.73
C SER A 56 -10.57 15.90 -18.72
N ALA A 57 -9.54 15.95 -19.54
CA ALA A 57 -9.46 16.87 -20.67
C ALA A 57 -9.56 16.05 -21.95
N SER A 58 -10.56 16.33 -22.77
CA SER A 58 -10.70 15.72 -24.08
C SER A 58 -10.13 16.65 -25.14
N VAL A 59 -9.17 16.16 -25.93
CA VAL A 59 -8.62 16.87 -27.10
C VAL A 59 -8.90 15.99 -28.32
N GLY A 60 -9.95 16.32 -29.08
CA GLY A 60 -10.46 15.45 -30.14
C GLY A 60 -11.05 14.15 -29.56
N ASP A 61 -10.68 13.00 -30.14
CA ASP A 61 -11.10 11.67 -29.66
C ASP A 61 -10.26 11.15 -28.47
N ALA A 62 -9.21 11.87 -28.07
CA ALA A 62 -8.34 11.46 -26.97
C ALA A 62 -8.82 12.06 -25.64
N VAL A 63 -9.15 11.19 -24.68
CA VAL A 63 -9.56 11.57 -23.31
C VAL A 63 -8.36 11.43 -22.37
N PHE A 64 -7.85 12.54 -21.87
CA PHE A 64 -6.79 12.59 -20.87
C PHE A 64 -7.39 12.63 -19.47
N THR A 65 -7.46 11.48 -18.79
CA THR A 65 -7.93 11.36 -17.40
C THR A 65 -6.81 11.69 -16.40
N TYR A 66 -6.32 12.92 -16.39
CA TYR A 66 -5.25 13.36 -15.47
C TYR A 66 -5.72 13.34 -13.99
N GLY A 67 -7.03 13.38 -13.77
CA GLY A 67 -7.64 13.16 -12.46
C GLY A 67 -7.21 11.88 -11.76
N ASN A 68 -7.14 10.77 -12.50
CA ASN A 68 -6.70 9.48 -11.96
C ASN A 68 -5.24 9.52 -11.48
N PHE A 69 -4.39 10.27 -12.17
CA PHE A 69 -2.99 10.43 -11.79
C PHE A 69 -2.84 11.25 -10.50
N ILE A 70 -3.59 12.36 -10.39
CA ILE A 70 -3.62 13.18 -9.16
C ILE A 70 -4.14 12.34 -7.98
N MET A 71 -5.20 11.57 -8.18
CA MET A 71 -5.72 10.65 -7.17
C MET A 71 -4.68 9.60 -6.75
N ALA A 72 -3.92 9.05 -7.70
CA ALA A 72 -2.86 8.10 -7.40
C ALA A 72 -1.75 8.73 -6.54
N ILE A 73 -1.35 9.97 -6.82
CA ILE A 73 -0.37 10.71 -6.00
C ILE A 73 -0.90 10.94 -4.58
N ILE A 74 -2.16 11.38 -4.45
CA ILE A 74 -2.79 11.62 -3.14
C ILE A 74 -2.83 10.31 -2.34
N ASN A 75 -3.33 9.22 -2.94
CA ASN A 75 -3.36 7.91 -2.30
C ASN A 75 -1.97 7.44 -1.86
N PHE A 76 -0.94 7.64 -2.69
CA PHE A 76 0.44 7.30 -2.34
C PHE A 76 0.92 8.08 -1.11
N LEU A 77 0.69 9.40 -1.06
CA LEU A 77 1.07 10.23 0.08
C LEU A 77 0.35 9.81 1.37
N VAL A 78 -0.94 9.47 1.27
CA VAL A 78 -1.73 8.96 2.40
C VAL A 78 -1.18 7.63 2.90
N ILE A 79 -0.93 6.67 2.01
CA ILE A 79 -0.32 5.37 2.35
C ILE A 79 1.03 5.56 3.04
N ALA A 80 1.91 6.38 2.46
CA ALA A 80 3.22 6.66 3.01
C ALA A 80 3.12 7.26 4.43
N PHE A 81 2.19 8.18 4.65
CA PHE A 81 1.94 8.79 5.96
C PHE A 81 1.42 7.77 6.98
N VAL A 82 0.48 6.92 6.59
CA VAL A 82 -0.09 5.88 7.45
C VAL A 82 0.96 4.84 7.84
N VAL A 83 1.76 4.36 6.88
CA VAL A 83 2.87 3.43 7.15
C VAL A 83 3.86 4.06 8.13
N PHE A 84 4.24 5.32 7.90
CA PHE A 84 5.11 6.06 8.81
C PHE A 84 4.52 6.12 10.23
N MET A 85 3.22 6.38 10.36
CA MET A 85 2.55 6.43 11.64
C MET A 85 2.55 5.07 12.35
N LEU A 86 2.26 3.98 11.64
CA LEU A 86 2.29 2.62 12.17
C LEU A 86 3.70 2.23 12.65
N VAL A 87 4.72 2.47 11.82
CA VAL A 87 6.12 2.22 12.18
C VAL A 87 6.52 3.06 13.39
N ARG A 88 6.12 4.33 13.44
CA ARG A 88 6.36 5.21 14.58
C ARG A 88 5.68 4.71 15.86
N GLN A 89 4.45 4.20 15.78
CA GLN A 89 3.76 3.62 16.94
C GLN A 89 4.48 2.36 17.45
N VAL A 90 4.85 1.44 16.56
CA VAL A 90 5.62 0.24 16.92
C VAL A 90 6.96 0.62 17.55
N ASN A 91 7.68 1.59 16.98
CA ASN A 91 8.94 2.08 17.54
C ASN A 91 8.78 2.77 18.89
N LYS A 92 7.64 3.44 19.13
CA LYS A 92 7.32 4.05 20.43
C LYS A 92 7.03 2.98 21.48
N MET A 93 6.29 1.93 21.13
CA MET A 93 6.01 0.80 22.02
C MET A 93 7.27 -0.03 22.34
N LYS A 94 8.21 -0.17 21.40
CA LYS A 94 9.50 -0.83 21.63
C LYS A 94 10.48 -0.06 22.52
N LYS A 95 10.29 1.26 22.67
CA LYS A 95 11.11 2.12 23.53
C LYS A 95 10.53 2.29 24.95
N ALA A 96 9.30 1.85 25.17
CA ALA A 96 8.67 1.74 26.48
C ALA A 96 8.96 0.36 27.08
#